data_AF-A0A352R1Q9-F1
#
_entry.id   AF-A0A352R1Q9-F1
#
_cell.length_a   1.000
_cell.length_b   1.000
_cell.length_c   1.000
_cell.angle_alpha   90.00
_cell.angle_beta   90.00
_cell.angle_gamma   90.00
#
_symmetry.space_group_name_H-M   'P 1'
#
loop_
_entity.id
_entity.type
_entity.pdbx_description
1 polymer ?
#
loop_
_entity_poly.entity_id
_entity_poly.type
_entity_poly.pdbx_seq_one_letter_code
_entity_poly.pdbx_strand_id
1 'polypeptide(L)'
;MRRVVVTGIGIVSCLGKNKEEVLASLQQGKSGISYQPEYAEKGFKSHIAGSIDMDFSELIDRKLLRFMGESAAYSYLSMQEAIADAGLSDEQVSNVRTGLIAGSGGASAANIVEAADGMREKGLRRVGPYRV
;
A
#
# COMPACT_ATOMS: atom_id res chain seq x y z
N MET A 1 -0.93 11.17 32.42
CA MET A 1 -0.64 10.73 31.04
C MET A 1 0.71 10.05 30.99
N ARG A 2 0.88 9.01 30.16
CA ARG A 2 2.19 8.38 29.92
C ARG A 2 2.92 9.10 28.79
N ARG A 3 4.26 9.08 28.80
CA ARG A 3 5.08 9.51 27.65
C ARG A 3 4.95 8.47 26.54
N VAL A 4 5.03 8.92 25.28
CA VAL A 4 4.96 8.08 24.08
C VAL A 4 6.16 8.42 23.19
N VAL A 5 6.74 7.42 22.54
CA VAL A 5 7.89 7.54 21.63
C VAL A 5 7.65 6.74 20.36
N VAL A 6 8.33 7.10 19.27
CA VAL A 6 8.37 6.32 18.02
C VAL A 6 9.61 5.43 18.07
N THR A 7 9.45 4.13 17.86
CA THR A 7 10.54 3.14 17.94
C THR A 7 10.88 2.50 16.61
N GLY A 8 10.02 2.61 15.60
CA GLY A 8 10.29 2.13 14.26
C GLY A 8 9.42 2.84 13.23
N ILE A 9 9.92 2.94 12.02
CA ILE A 9 9.26 3.59 10.88
C ILE A 9 9.39 2.66 9.67
N GLY A 10 8.32 2.61 8.87
CA GLY A 10 8.36 1.99 7.56
C GLY A 10 7.53 2.80 6.57
N ILE A 11 7.93 2.77 5.31
CA ILE A 11 7.40 3.64 4.27
C ILE A 11 7.52 3.01 2.88
N VAL A 12 6.43 3.07 2.13
CA VAL A 12 6.42 2.88 0.68
C VAL A 12 5.91 4.16 0.04
N SER A 13 6.72 4.74 -0.84
CA SER A 13 6.49 6.07 -1.42
C SER A 13 7.00 6.14 -2.86
N CYS A 14 6.51 7.11 -3.63
CA CYS A 14 7.07 7.43 -4.95
C CYS A 14 8.52 7.94 -4.88
N LEU A 15 9.02 8.26 -3.68
CA LEU A 15 10.41 8.63 -3.42
C LEU A 15 11.32 7.43 -3.06
N GLY A 16 10.75 6.26 -2.82
CA GLY A 16 11.49 5.08 -2.37
C GLY A 16 10.59 4.03 -1.74
N LYS A 17 11.02 2.77 -1.82
CA LYS A 17 10.27 1.58 -1.35
C LYS A 17 10.61 1.19 0.09
N ASN A 18 11.50 1.93 0.74
CA ASN A 18 11.94 1.81 2.13
C ASN A 18 12.46 3.17 2.63
N LYS A 19 12.71 3.28 3.94
CA LYS A 19 13.17 4.52 4.59
C LYS A 19 14.54 4.98 4.09
N GLU A 20 15.46 4.07 3.74
CA GLU A 20 16.78 4.42 3.22
C GLU A 20 16.68 5.09 1.85
N GLU A 21 15.89 4.53 0.93
CA GLU A 21 15.65 5.09 -0.40
C GLU A 21 14.96 6.45 -0.31
N VAL A 22 13.92 6.57 0.54
CA VAL A 22 13.22 7.84 0.74
C VAL A 22 14.18 8.90 1.30
N LEU A 23 14.99 8.56 2.30
CA LEU A 23 15.98 9.47 2.87
C LEU A 23 16.97 9.94 1.81
N ALA A 24 17.51 9.02 1.01
CA ALA A 24 18.43 9.34 -0.07
C ALA A 24 17.79 10.27 -1.11
N SER A 25 16.55 10.00 -1.53
CA SER A 25 15.81 10.85 -2.47
C SER A 25 15.58 12.25 -1.91
N LEU A 26 15.23 12.37 -0.62
CA LEU A 26 15.05 13.67 0.04
C LEU A 26 16.36 14.46 0.11
N GLN A 27 17.46 13.81 0.50
CA GLN A 27 18.78 14.44 0.58
C GLN A 27 19.28 14.93 -0.79
N GLN A 28 18.92 14.22 -1.85
CA GLN A 28 19.34 14.54 -3.22
C GLN A 28 18.34 15.45 -3.97
N GLY A 29 17.18 15.74 -3.38
CA GLY A 29 16.11 16.47 -4.08
C GLY A 29 15.55 15.71 -5.29
N LYS A 30 15.59 14.38 -5.29
CA LYS A 30 15.08 13.54 -6.38
C LYS A 30 13.55 13.54 -6.36
N SER A 31 12.94 13.95 -7.47
CA SER A 31 11.48 13.90 -7.64
C SER A 31 10.99 12.46 -7.83
N GLY A 32 9.85 12.15 -7.21
CA GLY A 32 9.09 10.92 -7.43
C GLY A 32 7.94 11.07 -8.43
N ILE A 33 7.82 12.23 -9.08
CA ILE A 33 6.73 12.51 -10.02
C ILE A 33 7.15 12.15 -11.44
N SER A 34 6.31 11.39 -12.14
CA SER A 34 6.52 10.97 -13.53
C SER A 34 5.26 11.13 -14.37
N TYR A 35 5.47 11.19 -15.68
CA TYR A 35 4.39 11.17 -16.67
C TYR A 35 3.64 9.83 -16.64
N GLN A 36 2.32 9.88 -16.78
CA GLN A 36 1.41 8.75 -16.75
C GLN A 36 0.73 8.61 -18.12
N PRO A 37 1.21 7.71 -19.00
CA PRO A 37 0.64 7.52 -20.34
C PRO A 37 -0.85 7.16 -20.29
N GLU A 38 -1.25 6.30 -19.35
CA GLU A 38 -2.65 5.89 -19.18
C GLU A 38 -3.58 7.07 -18.93
N TYR A 39 -3.13 8.10 -18.20
CA TYR A 39 -3.95 9.28 -17.93
C TYR A 39 -4.17 10.09 -19.21
N ALA A 40 -3.15 10.23 -20.05
CA ALA A 40 -3.27 10.90 -21.33
C ALA A 40 -4.18 10.14 -22.30
N GLU A 41 -4.02 8.82 -22.38
CA GLU A 41 -4.87 7.94 -23.20
C GLU A 41 -6.35 8.01 -22.80
N LYS A 42 -6.64 8.11 -21.51
CA LYS A 42 -8.00 8.29 -20.99
C LYS A 42 -8.53 9.73 -21.09
N GLY A 43 -7.76 10.66 -21.66
CA GLY A 43 -8.17 12.06 -21.85
C GLY A 43 -8.23 12.88 -20.55
N PHE A 44 -7.46 12.52 -19.53
CA PHE A 44 -7.41 13.28 -18.28
C PHE A 44 -6.74 14.65 -18.54
N LYS A 45 -7.04 15.64 -17.69
CA LYS A 45 -6.39 16.95 -17.78
C LYS A 45 -4.95 16.93 -17.24
N SER A 46 -4.71 16.17 -16.17
CA SER A 46 -3.37 15.97 -15.60
C SER A 46 -2.80 14.64 -16.09
N HIS A 47 -1.54 14.63 -16.51
CA HIS A 47 -0.83 13.43 -16.98
C HIS A 47 0.38 13.11 -16.12
N ILE A 48 0.44 13.59 -14.88
CA ILE A 48 1.55 13.33 -13.96
C ILE A 48 1.03 12.79 -12.63
N ALA A 49 1.83 11.91 -12.01
CA ALA A 49 1.55 11.39 -10.67
C ALA A 49 2.84 10.91 -10.00
N GLY A 50 2.79 10.78 -8.67
CA GLY A 50 3.78 10.03 -7.91
C GLY A 50 3.38 8.56 -7.82
N SER A 51 3.60 7.82 -8.90
CA SER A 51 3.27 6.38 -8.96
C SER A 51 4.40 5.53 -8.36
N ILE A 52 4.04 4.38 -7.81
CA ILE A 52 4.99 3.42 -7.25
C ILE A 52 4.94 2.18 -8.13
N ASP A 53 6.03 1.88 -8.83
CA ASP A 53 6.17 0.64 -9.60
C ASP A 53 6.57 -0.51 -8.66
N MET A 54 5.64 -1.40 -8.38
CA MET A 54 5.83 -2.49 -7.42
C MET A 54 4.99 -3.71 -7.81
N ASP A 55 5.65 -4.84 -8.01
CA ASP A 55 4.99 -6.13 -8.10
C ASP A 55 4.80 -6.72 -6.71
N PHE A 56 3.59 -6.58 -6.16
CA PHE A 56 3.25 -7.12 -4.85
C PHE A 56 3.32 -8.64 -4.79
N SER A 57 3.20 -9.35 -5.92
CA SER A 57 3.18 -10.81 -5.95
C SER A 57 4.56 -11.43 -5.64
N GLU A 58 5.63 -10.67 -5.83
CA GLU A 58 6.99 -11.06 -5.44
C GLU A 58 7.30 -10.75 -3.97
N LEU A 59 6.52 -9.87 -3.34
CA LEU A 59 6.79 -9.32 -2.00
C LEU A 59 5.84 -9.84 -0.93
N ILE A 60 4.64 -10.29 -1.32
CA ILE A 60 3.58 -10.70 -0.40
C ILE A 60 3.08 -12.09 -0.79
N ASP A 61 3.01 -13.00 0.20
CA ASP A 61 2.44 -14.32 -0.01
C ASP A 61 1.04 -14.24 -0.61
N ARG A 62 0.80 -15.05 -1.64
CA ARG A 62 -0.45 -15.05 -2.41
C ARG A 62 -1.71 -15.23 -1.55
N LYS A 63 -1.64 -15.98 -0.43
CA LYS A 63 -2.78 -16.21 0.46
C LYS A 63 -3.16 -14.95 1.24
N LEU A 64 -2.20 -14.06 1.50
CA LEU A 64 -2.44 -12.76 2.12
C LEU A 64 -2.90 -11.75 1.06
N LEU A 65 -2.18 -11.67 -0.05
CA LEU A 65 -2.40 -10.67 -1.10
C LEU A 65 -3.83 -10.74 -1.68
N ARG A 66 -4.46 -11.91 -1.74
CA ARG A 66 -5.83 -12.08 -2.24
C ARG A 66 -6.90 -11.27 -1.49
N PHE A 67 -6.60 -10.76 -0.30
CA PHE A 67 -7.50 -9.93 0.52
C PHE A 67 -7.13 -8.44 0.49
N MET A 68 -6.15 -8.04 -0.32
CA MET A 68 -5.59 -6.69 -0.32
C MET A 68 -5.89 -5.98 -1.63
N GLY A 69 -6.35 -4.72 -1.53
CA GLY A 69 -6.12 -3.73 -2.59
C GLY A 69 -4.73 -3.11 -2.46
N GLU A 70 -4.30 -2.31 -3.43
CA GLU A 70 -2.95 -1.73 -3.47
C GLU A 70 -2.59 -0.95 -2.19
N SER A 71 -3.51 -0.12 -1.68
CA SER A 71 -3.28 0.62 -0.43
C SER A 71 -3.03 -0.29 0.77
N ALA A 72 -3.71 -1.44 0.85
CA ALA A 72 -3.49 -2.40 1.92
C ALA A 72 -2.15 -3.13 1.74
N ALA A 73 -1.75 -3.43 0.51
CA ALA A 73 -0.46 -4.03 0.20
C ALA A 73 0.71 -3.07 0.54
N TYR A 74 0.62 -1.80 0.18
CA TYR A 74 1.59 -0.78 0.60
C TYR A 74 1.68 -0.67 2.13
N SER A 75 0.53 -0.62 2.82
CA SER A 75 0.49 -0.57 4.27
C SER A 75 1.08 -1.81 4.92
N TYR A 76 0.86 -2.99 4.33
CA TYR A 76 1.43 -4.26 4.82
C TYR A 76 2.96 -4.21 4.74
N LEU A 77 3.53 -3.83 3.60
CA LEU A 77 4.98 -3.75 3.40
C LEU A 77 5.61 -2.69 4.31
N SER A 78 4.99 -1.51 4.42
CA SER A 78 5.43 -0.47 5.35
C SER A 78 5.39 -0.94 6.82
N MET A 79 4.38 -1.73 7.19
CA MET A 79 4.28 -2.29 8.54
C MET A 79 5.37 -3.33 8.80
N GLN A 80 5.71 -4.17 7.82
CA GLN A 80 6.81 -5.12 7.96
C GLN A 80 8.14 -4.41 8.18
N GLU A 81 8.42 -3.36 7.42
CA GLU A 81 9.61 -2.53 7.62
C GLU A 81 9.62 -1.88 9.01
N ALA A 82 8.50 -1.30 9.45
CA ALA A 82 8.40 -0.64 10.76
C ALA A 82 8.62 -1.61 11.94
N ILE A 83 8.10 -2.84 11.84
CA ILE A 83 8.30 -3.89 12.85
C ILE A 83 9.77 -4.30 12.92
N ALA A 84 10.40 -4.50 11.75
CA ALA A 84 11.81 -4.84 11.66
C ALA A 84 12.70 -3.71 12.21
N ASP A 85 12.41 -2.46 11.86
CA ASP A 85 13.12 -1.28 12.34
C ASP A 85 13.04 -1.13 13.87
N ALA A 86 11.87 -1.41 14.44
CA ALA A 86 11.68 -1.39 15.90
C ALA A 86 12.32 -2.59 16.62
N GLY A 87 12.78 -3.61 15.89
CA GLY A 87 13.37 -4.83 16.46
C GLY A 87 12.37 -5.64 17.31
N LEU A 88 11.08 -5.61 16.96
CA LEU A 88 10.04 -6.29 17.73
C LEU A 88 9.95 -7.78 17.37
N SER A 89 9.78 -8.63 18.39
CA SER A 89 9.45 -10.05 18.19
C SER A 89 7.95 -10.25 17.89
N ASP A 90 7.60 -11.44 17.39
CA ASP A 90 6.20 -11.81 17.11
C ASP A 90 5.30 -11.71 18.35
N GLU A 91 5.81 -12.04 19.55
CA GLU A 91 5.07 -11.92 20.81
C GLU A 91 4.84 -10.46 21.20
N GLN A 92 5.77 -9.56 20.84
CA GLN A 92 5.61 -8.13 21.07
C GLN A 92 4.62 -7.51 20.08
N VAL A 93 4.55 -8.02 18.85
CA VAL A 93 3.57 -7.61 17.84
C VAL A 93 2.16 -8.13 18.19
N SER A 94 2.04 -9.39 18.60
CA SER A 94 0.77 -10.07 18.84
C SER A 94 0.54 -10.35 20.33
N ASN A 95 0.00 -9.36 21.05
CA ASN A 95 -0.44 -9.53 22.43
C ASN A 95 -1.54 -8.51 22.79
N VAL A 96 -2.19 -8.70 23.94
CA VAL A 96 -3.32 -7.87 24.40
C VAL A 96 -2.95 -6.41 24.77
N ARG A 97 -1.67 -6.05 24.73
CA ARG A 97 -1.14 -4.70 25.01
C ARG A 97 -0.71 -3.97 23.75
N THR A 98 -0.68 -4.65 22.60
CA THR A 98 -0.39 -4.07 21.29
C THR A 98 -1.70 -3.89 20.53
N GLY A 99 -1.85 -2.74 19.86
CA GLY A 99 -3.02 -2.42 19.06
C GLY A 99 -2.62 -1.78 17.74
N LEU A 100 -3.55 -1.80 16.78
CA LEU A 100 -3.36 -1.21 15.47
C LEU A 100 -4.45 -0.17 15.22
N ILE A 101 -4.02 1.04 14.87
CA ILE A 101 -4.89 2.07 14.28
C ILE A 101 -4.30 2.35 12.91
N ALA A 102 -4.99 1.88 11.87
CA ALA A 102 -4.61 2.07 10.47
C ALA A 102 -5.84 2.55 9.70
N GLY A 103 -5.61 3.39 8.69
CA GLY A 103 -6.69 3.96 7.89
C GLY A 103 -6.21 4.38 6.51
N SER A 104 -7.17 4.41 5.58
CA SER A 104 -7.01 4.95 4.23
C SER A 104 -8.05 6.04 4.01
N GLY A 105 -7.77 6.98 3.11
CA GLY A 105 -8.73 8.05 2.78
C GLY A 105 -10.01 7.54 2.09
N GLY A 106 -9.94 6.36 1.46
CA GLY A 106 -11.07 5.68 0.84
C GLY A 106 -10.82 4.18 0.69
N ALA A 107 -11.81 3.46 0.20
CA ALA A 107 -11.70 2.05 -0.16
C ALA A 107 -10.93 1.86 -1.49
N SER A 108 -10.71 0.61 -1.89
CA SER A 108 -10.11 0.31 -3.21
C SER A 108 -11.11 0.60 -4.34
N ALA A 109 -11.00 1.79 -4.94
CA ALA A 109 -11.83 2.15 -6.10
C ALA A 109 -11.67 1.15 -7.25
N ALA A 110 -10.45 0.65 -7.47
CA ALA A 110 -10.17 -0.37 -8.48
C ALA A 110 -10.94 -1.67 -8.22
N ASN A 111 -10.93 -2.18 -6.98
CA ASN A 111 -11.68 -3.41 -6.63
C ASN A 111 -13.19 -3.21 -6.81
N ILE A 112 -13.71 -2.04 -6.42
CA ILE A 112 -15.15 -1.72 -6.55
C ILE A 112 -15.55 -1.72 -8.03
N VAL A 113 -14.77 -1.06 -8.88
CA VAL A 113 -15.03 -1.00 -10.33
C VAL A 113 -14.92 -2.40 -10.95
N GLU A 114 -13.85 -3.15 -10.66
CA GLU A 114 -13.64 -4.51 -11.19
C GLU A 114 -14.78 -5.45 -10.78
N ALA A 115 -15.23 -5.39 -9.52
CA ALA A 115 -16.35 -6.18 -9.04
C ALA A 115 -17.66 -5.82 -9.77
N ALA A 116 -17.94 -4.53 -9.93
CA ALA A 116 -19.13 -4.05 -10.62
C ALA A 116 -19.11 -4.40 -12.13
N ASP A 117 -17.98 -4.27 -12.81
CA ASP A 117 -17.80 -4.69 -14.20
C ASP A 117 -17.96 -6.21 -14.33
N GLY A 118 -17.29 -6.99 -13.46
CA GLY A 118 -17.40 -8.45 -13.45
C GLY A 118 -18.84 -8.94 -13.27
N MET A 119 -19.62 -8.28 -12.40
CA MET A 119 -21.04 -8.57 -12.21
C MET A 119 -21.85 -8.28 -13.49
N ARG A 120 -21.64 -7.12 -14.12
CA ARG A 120 -22.37 -6.71 -15.33
C ARG A 120 -22.08 -7.62 -16.53
N GLU A 121 -20.82 -8.01 -16.70
CA GLU A 121 -20.39 -8.78 -17.87
C GLU A 121 -20.62 -10.28 -17.74
N LYS A 122 -20.40 -10.83 -16.54
CA LYS A 122 -20.27 -12.29 -16.33
C LYS A 122 -21.11 -12.81 -15.16
N GLY A 123 -21.91 -11.93 -14.54
CA GLY A 123 -22.80 -12.27 -13.44
C GLY A 123 -22.10 -12.50 -12.09
N LEU A 124 -22.90 -12.84 -11.09
CA LEU A 124 -22.49 -12.84 -9.67
C LEU A 124 -21.26 -13.71 -9.38
N ARG A 125 -21.12 -14.86 -10.05
CA ARG A 125 -19.98 -15.77 -9.84
C ARG A 125 -18.63 -15.11 -10.14
N ARG A 126 -18.57 -14.10 -11.01
CA ARG A 126 -17.32 -13.44 -11.39
C ARG A 126 -16.80 -12.46 -10.34
N VAL A 127 -17.66 -11.92 -9.47
CA VAL A 127 -17.27 -10.99 -8.39
C VAL A 127 -16.27 -11.65 -7.43
N GLY A 128 -16.45 -12.94 -7.16
CA GLY A 128 -15.60 -13.70 -6.25
C GLY A 128 -15.80 -13.32 -4.78
N PRO A 129 -15.25 -14.12 -3.84
CA PRO A 129 -15.51 -13.96 -2.41
C PRO A 129 -14.58 -12.98 -1.68
N TYR A 130 -13.59 -12.41 -2.38
CA TYR A 130 -12.51 -11.62 -1.75
C TYR A 130 -12.38 -10.20 -2.28
N ARG A 131 -13.29 -9.77 -3.16
CA ARG A 131 -13.38 -8.38 -3.62
C ARG A 131 -14.21 -7.59 -2.58
N VAL A 132 -13.55 -7.22 -1.48
CA VAL A 132 -14.03 -6.33 -0.41
C VAL A 132 -13.41 -4.94 -0.54
#